data_AF-A0A7X8X5E7-F1
#
_entry.id   AF-A0A7X8X5E7-F1
#
_cell.length_a   1.000
_cell.length_b   1.000
_cell.length_c   1.000
_cell.angle_alpha   90.00
_cell.angle_beta   90.00
_cell.angle_gamma   90.00
#
_symmetry.space_group_name_H-M   'P 1'
#
loop_
_entity.id
_entity.type
_entity.pdbx_description
1 polymer ?
#
loop_
_entity_poly.entity_id
_entity_poly.type
_entity_poly.pdbx_seq_one_letter_code
_entity_poly.pdbx_strand_id
1 'polypeptide(L)' 'MNIRIIAVGKIKEKYLTEGIKEYLKRLSPHAKVDIKEVIDEKIPDHPSET' A
#
# COMPACT_ATOMS: atom_id res chain seq x y z
N MET A 1 -8.46 3.21 -17.62
CA MET A 1 -8.39 1.92 -16.86
C MET A 1 -8.55 2.20 -15.37
N ASN A 2 -9.17 1.29 -14.61
CA ASN A 2 -9.33 1.44 -13.16
C ASN A 2 -8.45 0.41 -12.45
N ILE A 3 -7.51 0.88 -11.65
CA ILE A 3 -6.57 0.04 -10.89
C ILE A 3 -6.89 0.23 -9.41
N ARG A 4 -7.17 -0.87 -8.70
CA ARG A 4 -7.33 -0.86 -7.25
C ARG A 4 -6.20 -1.66 -6.60
N ILE A 5 -5.48 -1.04 -5.69
CA ILE A 5 -4.41 -1.66 -4.90
C ILE A 5 -4.93 -1.81 -3.48
N ILE A 6 -4.97 -3.05 -2.98
CA ILE A 6 -5.36 -3.35 -1.59
C ILE A 6 -4.11 -3.88 -0.90
N ALA A 7 -3.67 -3.20 0.15
CA ALA A 7 -2.44 -3.53 0.87
C ALA A 7 -2.71 -3.61 2.38
N VAL A 8 -2.03 -4.53 3.06
CA VAL A 8 -2.08 -4.67 4.52
C VAL A 8 -1.03 -3.78 5.15
N GLY A 9 -1.38 -3.09 6.23
CA GLY A 9 -0.50 -2.19 6.94
C GLY A 9 -0.47 -0.78 6.33
N LYS A 10 0.16 0.14 7.08
CA LYS A 10 0.37 1.53 6.66
C LYS A 10 1.85 1.80 6.46
N ILE A 11 2.17 2.49 5.38
CA ILE A 11 3.53 2.95 5.11
C ILE A 11 3.84 4.16 5.99
N LYS A 12 4.91 4.08 6.78
CA LYS A 12 5.29 5.16 7.73
C LYS A 12 6.45 5.99 7.20
N GLU A 13 7.25 5.41 6.31
CA GLU A 13 8.48 6.00 5.80
C GLU A 13 8.15 7.07 4.76
N LYS A 14 8.54 8.32 5.07
CA LYS A 14 8.26 9.47 4.21
C LYS A 14 8.76 9.27 2.78
N TYR A 15 9.97 8.74 2.58
CA TYR A 15 10.54 8.54 1.25
C TYR A 15 9.69 7.59 0.38
N LEU A 16 9.10 6.54 0.98
CA LEU A 16 8.21 5.62 0.26
C LEU A 16 6.90 6.32 -0.11
N THR A 17 6.31 7.06 0.82
CA THR A 17 5.06 7.80 0.55
C THR A 17 5.23 8.84 -0.56
N GLU A 18 6.38 9.51 -0.63
CA GLU A 18 6.71 10.48 -1.68
C GLU A 18 6.97 9.78 -3.01
N GLY A 19 7.71 8.67 -3.02
CA GLY A 19 7.91 7.84 -4.21
C GLY A 19 6.58 7.37 -4.80
N ILE A 20 5.67 6.86 -3.98
CA ILE A 20 4.33 6.44 -4.42
C ILE A 20 3.58 7.59 -5.07
N LYS A 21 3.59 8.79 -4.49
CA LYS A 21 2.93 9.98 -5.06
C LYS A 21 3.50 10.34 -6.44
N GLU A 22 4.81 10.25 -6.62
CA GLU A 22 5.46 10.53 -7.91
C GLU A 22 5.03 9.53 -8.99
N TYR A 23 4.96 8.24 -8.67
CA TYR A 23 4.43 7.24 -9.60
C TYR A 23 2.94 7.44 -9.90
N LEU A 24 2.13 7.74 -8.90
CA LEU A 24 0.70 8.03 -9.09
C LEU A 24 0.48 9.22 -10.01
N LYS A 25 1.29 10.28 -9.87
CA LYS A 25 1.26 11.44 -10.76
C LYS A 25 1.50 11.04 -12.22
N ARG A 26 2.52 10.21 -12.47
CA ARG A 26 2.85 9.70 -13.82
C ARG A 26 1.77 8.78 -14.40
N LEU A 27 1.09 8.02 -13.54
CA LEU A 27 0.00 7.10 -13.94
C LEU A 27 -1.33 7.81 -14.23
N SER A 28 -1.53 9.02 -13.70
CA SER A 28 -2.80 9.74 -13.77
C SER A 28 -3.40 9.94 -15.19
N PRO A 29 -2.63 10.11 -16.29
CA PRO A 29 -3.22 10.22 -17.63
C PRO A 29 -3.74 8.90 -18.19
N HIS A 30 -3.31 7.76 -17.62
CA HIS A 30 -3.55 6.43 -18.17
C HIS A 30 -4.57 5.63 -17.35
N ALA A 31 -4.58 5.83 -16.03
CA ALA A 31 -5.42 5.07 -15.12
C ALA A 31 -5.86 5.88 -13.91
N LYS A 32 -7.07 5.58 -13.45
CA LYS A 32 -7.52 5.96 -12.11
C LYS A 32 -7.03 4.89 -11.14
N VAL A 33 -6.19 5.32 -10.19
CA VAL A 33 -5.62 4.43 -9.16
C VAL A 33 -6.29 4.71 -7.82
N ASP A 34 -6.79 3.66 -7.19
CA ASP A 34 -7.42 3.67 -5.85
C ASP A 34 -6.60 2.76 -4.93
N ILE A 35 -6.00 3.32 -3.88
CA ILE A 35 -5.18 2.56 -2.92
C ILE A 35 -5.95 2.47 -1.61
N LYS A 36 -6.23 1.24 -1.16
CA LYS A 36 -6.89 0.97 0.11
C LYS A 36 -5.97 0.16 1.03
N GLU A 37 -5.50 0.82 2.07
CA GLU A 37 -4.74 0.19 3.16
C GLU A 37 -5.72 -0.42 4.17
N VAL A 38 -5.48 -1.66 4.56
CA VAL A 38 -6.23 -2.34 5.63
C VAL A 38 -5.32 -2.54 6.84
N ILE A 39 -5.93 -2.61 8.02
CA ILE A 39 -5.20 -2.81 9.27
C ILE A 39 -4.61 -4.23 9.27
N ASP A 40 -3.37 -4.34 9.74
CA ASP A 40 -2.74 -5.63 9.98
C ASP A 40 -3.33 -6.29 11.23
N GLU A 41 -3.55 -7.59 11.17
CA GLU A 41 -4.00 -8.36 12.31
C GLU A 41 -2.82 -8.64 13.24
N LYS A 42 -3.09 -8.74 14.54
CA LYS A 42 -2.03 -9.11 15.48
C LYS A 42 -1.65 -10.58 15.25
N ILE A 43 -0.40 -10.80 14.89
CA ILE A 43 0.19 -12.14 14.77
C ILE A 43 0.77 -12.52 16.16
N PRO A 44 0.65 -13.78 16.60
CA PRO A 44 1.32 -14.27 17.81
C PRO A 44 2.83 -14.01 17.75
N ASP A 45 3.49 -13.83 18.90
CA ASP A 45 4.94 -13.56 18.97
C ASP A 45 5.81 -14.68 18.34
N HIS A 46 5.27 -15.90 18.27
CA HIS A 46 5.91 -17.07 17.64
C HIS A 46 4.94 -17.73 16.63
N PRO A 47 4.78 -17.18 15.41
CA PRO A 47 3.84 -17.74 14.43
C PRO A 47 4.30 -19.09 13.84
N SER A 48 5.55 -19.50 14.08
CA SER A 48 6.18 -20.68 13.48
C SER A 48 6.34 -21.86 14.44
N GLU A 49 6.09 -21.68 15.74
CA GLU A 49 6.27 -22.74 16.73
C GLU A 49 4.99 -23.56 16.82
N THR A 50 5.07 -24.78 16.29
CA THR A 50 3.99 -25.79 16.23
C THR A 50 4.04 -26.67 17.46
#